data_AF-A0A0S4NB96-F1
#
_entry.id   AF-A0A0S4NB96-F1
#
_cell.length_a   1.000
_cell.length_b   1.000
_cell.length_c   1.000
_cell.angle_alpha   90.00
_cell.angle_beta   90.00
_cell.angle_gamma   90.00
#
_symmetry.space_group_name_H-M   'P 1'
#
loop_
_entity.id
_entity.type
_entity.pdbx_description
1 polymer ?
#
loop_
_entity_poly.entity_id
_entity_poly.type
_entity_poly.pdbx_seq_one_letter_code
_entity_poly.pdbx_strand_id
1 'polypeptide(L)'
;DRLNRLTEKVDRLAEAQLKTEQSLIKVRMDLAGLSRSFSYAFENEAFRHLPRFLKEKYGIEVVERLIRKEVRGKEINLLGMAKKDGQDIIIVGEVKMRLESKKYKEEFESDVFDELEEKVEAVRSEYGDIEVVKVLVTHFASESFLKLAREKGVIVVQSFEW
;
A
#
# COMPACT_ATOMS: atom_id res chain seq x y z
N ASP A 1 -18.89 -8.41 -57.17
CA ASP A 1 -18.10 -9.49 -56.53
C ASP A 1 -16.97 -9.06 -55.59
N ARG A 2 -16.00 -8.24 -56.02
CA ARG A 2 -14.88 -7.85 -55.12
C ARG A 2 -15.31 -7.01 -53.90
N LEU A 3 -16.24 -6.07 -54.10
CA LEU A 3 -16.78 -5.22 -53.02
C LEU A 3 -17.50 -6.05 -51.96
N ASN A 4 -18.41 -6.95 -52.37
CA ASN A 4 -19.15 -7.81 -51.43
C ASN A 4 -18.21 -8.70 -50.61
N ARG A 5 -17.18 -9.30 -51.25
CA ARG A 5 -16.14 -10.08 -50.53
C ARG A 5 -15.30 -9.24 -49.57
N LEU A 6 -15.10 -7.96 -49.87
CA LEU A 6 -14.39 -7.04 -48.98
C LEU A 6 -15.27 -6.68 -47.78
N THR A 7 -16.54 -6.35 -48.00
CA THR A 7 -17.53 -6.07 -46.94
C THR A 7 -17.63 -7.25 -45.98
N GLU A 8 -17.81 -8.47 -46.48
CA GLU A 8 -17.87 -9.67 -45.63
C GLU A 8 -16.59 -9.88 -44.80
N LYS A 9 -15.42 -9.57 -45.36
CA LYS A 9 -14.15 -9.66 -44.62
C LYS A 9 -14.05 -8.59 -43.53
N VAL A 10 -14.49 -7.36 -43.81
CA VAL A 10 -14.49 -6.26 -42.84
C VAL A 10 -15.45 -6.55 -41.70
N ASP A 11 -16.65 -7.07 -41.99
CA ASP A 11 -17.63 -7.44 -40.96
C ASP A 11 -17.10 -8.54 -40.04
N ARG A 12 -16.50 -9.59 -40.62
CA ARG A 12 -15.85 -10.66 -39.82
C ARG A 12 -14.69 -10.13 -38.97
N LEU A 13 -13.91 -9.19 -39.49
CA LEU A 13 -12.83 -8.55 -38.73
C LEU A 13 -13.39 -7.70 -37.58
N ALA A 14 -14.46 -6.94 -37.81
CA ALA A 14 -15.11 -6.15 -36.78
C ALA A 14 -15.67 -7.05 -35.66
N GLU A 15 -16.32 -8.16 -36.00
CA GLU A 15 -16.78 -9.14 -35.02
C GLU A 15 -15.63 -9.79 -34.23
N ALA A 16 -14.54 -10.16 -34.90
CA ALA A 16 -13.36 -10.72 -34.25
C ALA A 16 -12.70 -9.69 -33.31
N GLN A 17 -12.68 -8.41 -33.69
CA GLN A 17 -12.17 -7.32 -32.87
C GLN A 17 -13.02 -7.11 -31.62
N LEU A 18 -14.35 -7.08 -31.76
CA LEU A 18 -15.27 -6.97 -30.61
C LEU A 18 -15.08 -8.13 -29.61
N LYS A 19 -14.93 -9.37 -30.09
CA LYS A 19 -14.64 -10.54 -29.23
C LYS A 19 -13.30 -10.41 -28.52
N THR A 20 -12.29 -9.84 -29.20
CA THR A 20 -10.96 -9.62 -28.63
C THR A 20 -11.01 -8.55 -27.54
N GLU A 21 -11.71 -7.43 -27.77
CA GLU A 21 -11.89 -6.36 -26.78
C GLU A 21 -12.62 -6.86 -25.53
N GLN A 22 -13.69 -7.64 -25.70
CA GLN A 22 -14.40 -8.27 -24.58
C GLN A 22 -13.48 -9.21 -23.78
N SER A 23 -12.66 -10.01 -24.46
CA SER A 23 -11.70 -10.90 -23.82
C SER A 23 -10.63 -10.12 -23.04
N LEU A 24 -10.14 -9.01 -23.60
CA LEU A 24 -9.19 -8.11 -22.94
C LEU A 24 -9.79 -7.47 -21.69
N ILE A 25 -11.06 -7.06 -21.71
CA ILE A 25 -11.76 -6.53 -20.53
C ILE A 25 -11.78 -7.58 -19.42
N LYS A 26 -12.14 -8.83 -19.74
CA LYS A 26 -12.17 -9.92 -18.77
C LYS A 26 -10.79 -10.19 -18.15
N VAL A 27 -9.75 -10.28 -18.98
CA VAL A 27 -8.37 -10.46 -18.50
C VAL A 27 -7.93 -9.33 -17.56
N ARG A 28 -8.28 -8.07 -17.88
CA ARG A 28 -7.97 -6.93 -17.00
C ARG A 28 -8.70 -7.04 -15.66
N MET A 29 -9.96 -7.47 -15.65
CA MET A 29 -10.72 -7.67 -14.42
C MET A 29 -10.12 -8.77 -13.55
N ASP A 30 -9.76 -9.91 -14.16
CA ASP A 30 -9.14 -11.04 -13.45
C ASP A 30 -7.77 -10.62 -12.87
N LEU A 31 -6.96 -9.89 -13.65
CA LEU A 31 -5.67 -9.37 -13.18
C LEU A 31 -5.83 -8.36 -12.02
N ALA A 32 -6.85 -7.50 -12.08
CA ALA A 32 -7.18 -6.59 -10.98
C ALA A 32 -7.65 -7.33 -9.73
N GLY A 33 -8.36 -8.45 -9.88
CA GLY A 33 -8.70 -9.36 -8.80
C GLY A 33 -7.45 -9.96 -8.14
N LEU A 34 -6.55 -10.53 -8.95
CA LEU A 34 -5.30 -11.13 -8.48
C LEU A 34 -4.39 -10.12 -7.78
N SER A 35 -4.24 -8.92 -8.34
CA SER A 35 -3.45 -7.84 -7.74
C SER A 35 -3.97 -7.49 -6.34
N ARG A 36 -5.29 -7.37 -6.16
CA ARG A 36 -5.91 -7.13 -4.84
C ARG A 36 -5.64 -8.26 -3.86
N SER A 37 -5.86 -9.52 -4.26
CA SER A 37 -5.58 -10.68 -3.41
C SER A 37 -4.12 -10.71 -2.95
N PHE A 38 -3.19 -10.33 -3.81
CA PHE A 38 -1.77 -10.27 -3.47
C PHE A 38 -1.46 -9.13 -2.49
N SER A 39 -2.06 -7.94 -2.68
CA SER A 39 -1.95 -6.85 -1.70
C SER A 39 -2.49 -7.24 -0.33
N TYR A 40 -3.63 -7.94 -0.25
CA TYR A 40 -4.17 -8.44 1.01
C TYR A 40 -3.25 -9.49 1.65
N ALA A 41 -2.67 -10.38 0.85
CA ALA A 41 -1.69 -11.35 1.36
C ALA A 41 -0.45 -10.64 1.95
N PHE A 42 0.03 -9.59 1.29
CA PHE A 42 1.17 -8.79 1.76
C PHE A 42 0.87 -8.05 3.07
N GLU A 43 -0.32 -7.44 3.18
CA GLU A 43 -0.80 -6.82 4.43
C GLU A 43 -0.92 -7.85 5.57
N ASN A 44 -1.38 -9.07 5.26
CA ASN A 44 -1.44 -10.16 6.23
C ASN A 44 -0.07 -10.66 6.71
N GLU A 45 0.97 -10.59 5.88
CA GLU A 45 2.35 -10.83 6.34
C GLU A 45 2.82 -9.70 7.26
N ALA A 46 2.53 -8.45 6.92
CA ALA A 46 2.85 -7.31 7.78
C ALA A 46 2.21 -7.46 9.17
N PHE A 47 0.93 -7.83 9.27
CA PHE A 47 0.28 -8.09 10.56
C PHE A 47 0.95 -9.19 11.39
N ARG A 48 1.53 -10.20 10.75
CA ARG A 48 2.19 -11.34 11.43
C ARG A 48 3.59 -10.99 11.92
N HIS A 49 4.35 -10.29 11.09
CA HIS A 49 5.79 -10.13 11.32
C HIS A 49 6.16 -8.80 11.97
N LEU A 50 5.39 -7.73 11.69
CA LEU A 50 5.73 -6.39 12.13
C LEU A 50 5.81 -6.24 13.67
N PRO A 51 4.92 -6.82 14.50
CA PRO A 51 5.03 -6.69 15.96
C PRO A 51 6.37 -7.20 16.51
N ARG A 52 6.83 -8.36 16.01
CA ARG A 52 8.11 -8.94 16.41
C ARG A 52 9.27 -8.07 15.94
N PHE A 53 9.25 -7.62 14.69
CA PHE A 53 10.27 -6.76 14.11
C PHE A 53 10.42 -5.44 14.90
N LEU A 54 9.30 -4.77 15.19
CA LEU A 54 9.28 -3.53 15.97
C LEU A 54 9.85 -3.72 17.38
N LYS A 55 9.54 -4.83 18.03
CA LYS A 55 10.09 -5.16 19.36
C LYS A 55 11.60 -5.38 19.31
N GLU A 56 12.07 -6.22 18.39
CA GLU A 56 13.49 -6.59 18.31
C GLU A 56 14.40 -5.45 17.83
N LYS A 57 13.92 -4.60 16.90
CA LYS A 57 14.74 -3.55 16.27
C LYS A 57 14.56 -2.17 16.91
N TYR A 58 13.39 -1.88 17.45
CA TYR A 58 13.02 -0.55 17.93
C TYR A 58 12.57 -0.51 19.39
N GLY A 59 12.51 -1.65 20.09
CA GLY A 59 12.02 -1.72 21.45
C GLY A 59 10.54 -1.37 21.60
N ILE A 60 9.78 -1.42 20.50
CA ILE A 60 8.36 -1.08 20.47
C ILE A 60 7.54 -2.36 20.67
N GLU A 61 6.86 -2.45 21.80
CA GLU A 61 6.00 -3.57 22.14
C GLU A 61 4.55 -3.28 21.77
N VAL A 62 4.06 -3.95 20.74
CA VAL A 62 2.67 -3.88 20.31
C VAL A 62 1.78 -4.53 21.39
N VAL A 63 0.90 -3.74 22.02
CA VAL A 63 0.06 -4.18 23.14
C VAL A 63 -1.18 -4.93 22.63
N GLU A 64 -1.73 -4.48 21.51
CA GLU A 64 -2.91 -5.05 20.87
C GLU A 64 -2.63 -5.39 19.42
N ARG A 65 -3.33 -6.39 18.87
CA ARG A 65 -3.17 -6.77 17.47
C ARG A 65 -3.35 -5.56 16.56
N LEU A 66 -2.41 -5.36 15.64
CA LEU A 66 -2.54 -4.37 14.56
C LEU A 66 -3.77 -4.67 13.70
N ILE A 67 -4.57 -3.65 13.43
CA ILE A 67 -5.80 -3.75 12.64
C ILE A 67 -5.81 -2.73 11.50
N ARG A 68 -6.55 -3.07 10.45
CA ARG A 68 -6.98 -2.10 9.44
C ARG A 68 -8.24 -1.39 9.94
N LYS A 69 -8.24 -0.06 9.97
CA LYS A 69 -9.39 0.74 10.44
C LYS A 69 -9.56 1.99 9.60
N GLU A 70 -10.81 2.36 9.33
CA GLU A 70 -11.13 3.69 8.83
C GLU A 70 -11.25 4.67 9.99
N VAL A 71 -10.49 5.77 9.92
CA VAL A 71 -10.42 6.83 10.93
C VAL A 71 -10.68 8.14 10.18
N ARG A 72 -11.78 8.82 10.53
CA ARG A 72 -12.22 10.08 9.88
C ARG A 72 -12.21 10.04 8.33
N GLY A 73 -12.66 8.93 7.72
CA GLY A 73 -12.70 8.76 6.27
C GLY A 73 -11.37 8.41 5.60
N LYS A 74 -10.32 8.16 6.40
CA LYS A 74 -9.02 7.67 5.93
C LYS A 74 -8.84 6.23 6.36
N GLU A 75 -8.55 5.36 5.41
CA GLU A 75 -8.23 3.97 5.69
C GLU A 75 -6.76 3.84 6.12
N ILE A 76 -6.53 3.23 7.27
CA ILE A 76 -5.20 2.99 7.82
C ILE A 76 -4.96 1.48 7.79
N ASN A 77 -3.88 1.04 7.13
CA ASN A 77 -3.58 -0.40 7.03
C ASN A 77 -3.15 -1.00 8.35
N LEU A 78 -2.33 -0.27 9.11
CA LEU A 78 -1.73 -0.73 10.36
C LEU A 78 -2.03 0.29 11.46
N LEU A 79 -3.00 0.00 12.31
CA LEU A 79 -3.32 0.78 13.49
C LEU A 79 -3.25 -0.10 14.74
N GLY A 80 -2.61 0.37 15.80
CA GLY A 80 -2.65 -0.30 17.10
C GLY A 80 -1.90 0.41 18.20
N MET A 81 -2.24 0.11 19.44
CA MET A 81 -1.55 0.62 20.62
C MET A 81 -0.24 -0.14 20.84
N ALA A 82 0.81 0.58 21.22
CA ALA A 82 2.10 0.02 21.55
C ALA A 82 2.72 0.74 22.75
N LYS A 83 3.80 0.17 23.28
CA LYS A 83 4.63 0.77 24.31
C LYS A 83 6.05 0.90 23.84
N LYS A 84 6.67 2.04 24.14
CA LYS A 84 8.09 2.27 23.94
C LYS A 84 8.66 2.92 25.19
N ASP A 85 9.68 2.29 25.78
CA ASP A 85 10.29 2.75 27.03
C ASP A 85 9.27 2.99 28.17
N GLY A 86 8.21 2.17 28.20
CA GLY A 86 7.11 2.25 29.18
C GLY A 86 6.04 3.30 28.89
N GLN A 87 6.20 4.12 27.85
CA GLN A 87 5.21 5.12 27.43
C GLN A 87 4.24 4.55 26.40
N ASP A 88 2.96 4.91 26.52
CA ASP A 88 1.93 4.52 25.57
C ASP A 88 2.08 5.35 24.29
N ILE A 89 2.10 4.64 23.16
CA ILE A 89 2.23 5.20 21.81
C ILE A 89 1.19 4.55 20.88
N ILE A 90 0.92 5.19 19.75
CA ILE A 90 0.08 4.63 18.69
C ILE A 90 0.95 4.33 17.46
N ILE A 91 0.81 3.13 16.91
CA ILE A 91 1.36 2.80 15.60
C ILE A 91 0.34 3.21 14.54
N VAL A 92 0.78 4.04 13.60
CA VAL A 92 0.03 4.35 12.39
C VAL A 92 0.91 3.99 11.20
N GLY A 93 0.41 3.10 10.34
CA GLY A 93 1.21 2.62 9.25
C GLY A 93 0.47 2.21 7.99
N GLU A 94 1.25 2.19 6.93
CA GLU A 94 0.84 1.95 5.56
C GLU A 94 1.54 0.73 5.00
N VAL A 95 0.83 -0.02 4.17
CA VAL A 95 1.37 -1.18 3.47
C VAL A 95 1.34 -0.91 1.97
N LYS A 96 2.51 -0.69 1.36
CA LYS A 96 2.64 -0.48 -0.09
C LYS A 96 3.59 -1.50 -0.68
N MET A 97 3.06 -2.43 -1.47
CA MET A 97 3.85 -3.48 -2.11
C MET A 97 5.04 -2.97 -2.93
N ARG A 98 4.82 -1.90 -3.69
CA ARG A 98 5.83 -1.26 -4.53
C ARG A 98 5.76 0.24 -4.34
N LEU A 99 6.94 0.84 -4.16
CA LEU A 99 7.13 2.29 -4.23
C LEU A 99 7.45 2.66 -5.70
N GLU A 100 6.50 2.41 -6.61
CA GLU A 100 6.72 2.68 -8.03
C GLU A 100 6.37 4.14 -8.38
N SER A 101 7.38 4.82 -8.92
CA SER A 101 7.37 6.21 -9.37
C SER A 101 6.43 6.45 -10.55
N LYS A 102 5.43 7.31 -10.39
CA LYS A 102 4.78 7.96 -11.55
C LYS A 102 5.73 9.00 -12.13
N LYS A 103 6.51 8.68 -13.16
CA LYS A 103 7.27 9.60 -14.05
C LYS A 103 8.27 10.61 -13.42
N TYR A 104 8.15 10.99 -12.15
CA TYR A 104 8.98 11.88 -11.35
C TYR A 104 9.13 11.25 -9.97
N LYS A 105 10.36 10.85 -9.60
CA LYS A 105 10.61 10.15 -8.34
C LYS A 105 10.30 11.04 -7.13
N GLU A 106 10.72 12.30 -7.16
CA GLU A 106 10.61 13.21 -6.01
C GLU A 106 9.16 13.55 -5.64
N GLU A 107 8.29 13.82 -6.62
CA GLU A 107 6.86 14.10 -6.39
C GLU A 107 6.17 12.89 -5.74
N PHE A 108 6.46 11.68 -6.22
CA PHE A 108 5.86 10.46 -5.69
C PHE A 108 6.34 10.09 -4.28
N GLU A 109 7.62 10.30 -3.97
CA GLU A 109 8.13 10.03 -2.62
C GLU A 109 7.45 10.96 -1.60
N SER A 110 7.25 12.25 -1.95
CA SER A 110 6.48 13.17 -1.11
C SER A 110 5.06 12.68 -0.90
N ASP A 111 4.35 12.30 -1.97
CA ASP A 111 2.96 11.83 -1.90
C ASP A 111 2.76 10.69 -0.88
N VAL A 112 3.69 9.72 -0.82
CA VAL A 112 3.58 8.58 0.12
C VAL A 112 3.68 9.05 1.58
N PHE A 113 4.59 9.98 1.87
CA PHE A 113 4.76 10.50 3.21
C PHE A 113 3.64 11.47 3.60
N ASP A 114 3.17 12.27 2.65
CA ASP A 114 2.08 13.21 2.86
C ASP A 114 0.77 12.46 3.12
N GLU A 115 0.50 11.37 2.39
CA GLU A 115 -0.62 10.46 2.66
C GLU A 115 -0.54 9.86 4.08
N LEU A 116 0.64 9.40 4.49
CA LEU A 116 0.85 8.86 5.83
C LEU A 116 0.64 9.93 6.92
N GLU A 117 1.11 11.15 6.69
CA GLU A 117 0.93 12.25 7.64
C GLU A 117 -0.55 12.66 7.77
N GLU A 118 -1.30 12.71 6.66
CA GLU A 118 -2.75 12.92 6.71
C GLU A 118 -3.48 11.86 7.54
N LYS A 119 -3.03 10.60 7.48
CA LYS A 119 -3.57 9.50 8.28
C LYS A 119 -3.21 9.66 9.77
N VAL A 120 -1.98 10.08 10.07
CA VAL A 120 -1.55 10.40 11.43
C VAL A 120 -2.41 11.51 12.03
N GLU A 121 -2.67 12.59 11.29
CA GLU A 121 -3.52 13.68 11.75
C GLU A 121 -4.97 13.27 11.98
N ALA A 122 -5.50 12.37 11.13
CA ALA A 122 -6.82 11.77 11.34
C ALA A 122 -6.86 10.97 12.65
N VAL A 123 -5.81 10.20 12.96
CA VAL A 123 -5.68 9.42 14.21
C VAL A 123 -5.54 10.34 15.42
N ARG A 124 -4.65 11.33 15.39
CA ARG A 124 -4.50 12.31 16.48
C ARG A 124 -5.83 13.00 16.80
N SER A 125 -6.60 13.32 15.77
CA SER A 125 -7.93 13.91 15.95
C SER A 125 -8.96 12.99 16.63
N GLU A 126 -8.86 11.67 16.45
CA GLU A 126 -9.80 10.68 17.02
C GLU A 126 -9.34 10.16 18.39
N TYR A 127 -8.04 9.96 18.59
CA TYR A 127 -7.47 9.31 19.79
C TYR A 127 -6.75 10.28 20.73
N GLY A 128 -6.58 11.54 20.34
CA GLY A 128 -5.86 12.55 21.12
C GLY A 128 -4.37 12.65 20.75
N ASP A 129 -3.65 13.53 21.47
CA ASP A 129 -2.26 13.88 21.19
C ASP A 129 -1.26 12.87 21.81
N ILE A 130 -1.51 11.58 21.57
CA ILE A 130 -0.60 10.49 21.95
C ILE A 130 0.54 10.44 20.92
N GLU A 131 1.75 10.11 21.37
CA GLU A 131 2.89 9.96 20.46
C GLU A 131 2.59 8.88 19.40
N VAL A 132 2.82 9.24 18.13
CA VAL A 132 2.57 8.37 16.99
C VAL A 132 3.87 7.89 16.39
N VAL A 133 4.03 6.58 16.28
CA VAL A 133 5.08 5.94 15.50
C VAL A 133 4.57 5.65 14.10
N LYS A 134 5.20 6.30 13.11
CA LYS A 134 4.90 6.15 11.69
C LYS A 134 5.64 4.94 11.12
N VAL A 135 4.89 4.02 10.51
CA VAL A 135 5.46 2.80 9.90
C VAL A 135 5.05 2.68 8.45
N LEU A 136 5.99 2.34 7.57
CA LEU A 136 5.72 2.01 6.18
C LEU A 136 6.30 0.64 5.87
N VAL A 137 5.45 -0.28 5.42
CA VAL A 137 5.85 -1.62 4.99
C VAL A 137 5.86 -1.69 3.47
N THR A 138 6.99 -2.10 2.91
CA THR A 138 7.17 -2.27 1.45
C THR A 138 7.96 -3.53 1.15
N HIS A 139 7.90 -4.02 -0.09
CA HIS A 139 8.82 -5.09 -0.50
C HIS A 139 10.26 -4.57 -0.60
N PHE A 140 10.42 -3.35 -1.15
CA PHE A 140 11.73 -2.74 -1.37
C PHE A 140 11.62 -1.21 -1.33
N ALA A 141 12.64 -0.55 -0.78
CA ALA A 141 12.84 0.88 -0.82
C ALA A 141 14.28 1.19 -1.27
N SER A 142 14.45 2.21 -2.11
CA SER A 142 15.79 2.70 -2.47
C SER A 142 16.47 3.39 -1.28
N GLU A 143 17.80 3.50 -1.31
CA GLU A 143 18.53 4.22 -0.27
C GLU A 143 18.11 5.70 -0.16
N SER A 144 17.76 6.34 -1.29
CA SER A 144 17.22 7.70 -1.31
C SER A 144 15.93 7.80 -0.49
N PHE A 145 15.01 6.87 -0.70
CA PHE A 145 13.74 6.79 -0.01
C PHE A 145 13.94 6.52 1.48
N LEU A 146 14.83 5.57 1.83
CA LEU A 146 15.16 5.26 3.22
C LEU A 146 15.75 6.47 3.94
N LYS A 147 16.61 7.26 3.26
CA LYS A 147 17.15 8.50 3.82
C LYS A 147 16.05 9.52 4.10
N LEU A 148 15.15 9.75 3.13
CA LEU A 148 14.04 10.67 3.29
C LEU A 148 13.05 10.22 4.39
N ALA A 149 12.78 8.92 4.48
CA ALA A 149 11.95 8.36 5.54
C ALA A 149 12.56 8.59 6.92
N ARG A 150 13.89 8.41 7.09
CA ARG A 150 14.60 8.71 8.33
C ARG A 150 14.48 10.20 8.70
N GLU A 151 14.64 11.10 7.74
CA GLU A 151 14.47 12.55 7.95
C GLU A 151 13.04 12.91 8.39
N LYS A 152 12.03 12.19 7.89
CA LYS A 152 10.61 12.36 8.27
C LYS A 152 10.19 11.56 9.51
N GLY A 153 11.10 10.83 10.15
CA GLY A 153 10.80 10.00 11.33
C GLY A 153 9.87 8.82 11.03
N VAL A 154 9.96 8.24 9.83
CA VAL A 154 9.16 7.09 9.40
C VAL A 154 10.02 5.83 9.44
N ILE A 155 9.54 4.81 10.15
CA ILE A 155 10.16 3.48 10.15
C ILE A 155 9.74 2.77 8.87
N VAL A 156 10.70 2.51 7.98
CA VAL A 156 10.47 1.69 6.78
C VAL A 156 10.89 0.27 7.08
N VAL A 157 9.99 -0.68 6.83
CA VAL A 157 10.23 -2.11 6.97
C VAL A 157 10.14 -2.76 5.60
N GLN A 158 11.24 -3.30 5.11
CA GLN A 158 11.23 -4.07 3.88
C GLN A 158 10.90 -5.53 4.17
N SER A 159 10.08 -6.14 3.32
CA SER A 159 9.46 -7.43 3.63
C SER A 159 10.40 -8.63 3.72
N PHE A 160 11.66 -8.44 3.36
CA PHE A 160 12.72 -9.44 3.46
C PHE A 160 13.56 -9.27 4.73
N GLU A 161 13.28 -8.27 5.57
CA GLU A 161 14.06 -7.96 6.79
C GLU A 161 13.51 -8.60 8.07
N TRP A 162 12.30 -9.17 8.03
CA TRP A 162 11.63 -9.78 9.18
C TRP A 162 11.75 -11.31 9.25
#